data_AF-A0A163BQ34-F1
#
_entry.id   AF-A0A163BQ34-F1
#
_cell.length_a   1.000
_cell.length_b   1.000
_cell.length_c   1.000
_cell.angle_alpha   90.00
_cell.angle_beta   90.00
_cell.angle_gamma   90.00
#
_symmetry.space_group_name_H-M   'P 1'
#
loop_
_entity.id
_entity.type
_entity.pdbx_description
1 polymer ?
#
loop_
_entity_poly.entity_id
_entity_poly.type
_entity_poly.pdbx_seq_one_letter_code
_entity_poly.pdbx_strand_id
1 'polypeptide(L)'
;MAAMAGWYGTAMLCYVTPKEHLGLPNPEDEREGLIAYKIAAHAAEIARYRPGALVHWCTGARERDDKLSRARYNFDCNKQFEFFLDPGLAKEYHDDTLPADIYKHAEFCSMCGPKHYPMKTKIMDQDLAGLEDVLKTKGGASELASVKLDKLN
;
A
#
# COMPACT_ATOMS: atom_id res chain seq x y z
N MET A 1 -16.52 8.43 -10.80
CA MET A 1 -17.07 8.09 -12.14
C MET A 1 -15.99 7.65 -13.13
N ALA A 2 -14.85 8.35 -13.23
CA ALA A 2 -13.78 8.05 -14.19
C ALA A 2 -13.24 6.61 -14.13
N ALA A 3 -12.96 6.07 -12.94
CA ALA A 3 -12.51 4.69 -12.79
C ALA A 3 -13.54 3.65 -13.29
N MET A 4 -14.84 3.89 -13.03
CA MET A 4 -15.91 3.02 -13.52
C MET A 4 -16.03 3.08 -15.04
N ALA A 5 -15.97 4.28 -15.61
CA ALA A 5 -15.96 4.47 -17.07
C ALA A 5 -14.76 3.75 -17.72
N GLY A 6 -13.57 3.88 -17.12
CA GLY A 6 -12.39 3.13 -17.54
C GLY A 6 -12.60 1.62 -17.47
N TRP A 7 -13.16 1.12 -16.36
CA TRP A 7 -13.45 -0.30 -16.16
C TRP A 7 -14.42 -0.84 -17.22
N TYR A 8 -15.48 -0.08 -17.53
CA TYR A 8 -16.45 -0.42 -18.58
C TYR A 8 -15.92 -0.26 -20.02
N GLY A 9 -14.66 0.16 -20.20
CA GLY A 9 -13.98 0.09 -21.49
C GLY A 9 -13.67 1.43 -22.14
N THR A 10 -13.86 2.55 -21.45
CA THR A 10 -13.42 3.87 -21.93
C THR A 10 -11.91 3.85 -22.21
N ALA A 11 -11.52 4.29 -23.41
CA ALA A 11 -10.14 4.23 -23.85
C ALA A 11 -9.30 5.43 -23.38
N MET A 12 -9.93 6.58 -23.09
CA MET A 12 -9.27 7.80 -22.67
C MET A 12 -10.12 8.54 -21.63
N LEU A 13 -9.50 8.99 -20.55
CA LEU A 13 -10.14 9.79 -19.50
C LEU A 13 -9.61 11.22 -19.57
N CYS A 14 -10.48 12.18 -19.91
CA CYS A 14 -10.15 13.61 -19.78
C CYS A 14 -10.17 13.98 -18.30
N TYR A 15 -9.07 14.56 -17.80
CA TYR A 15 -8.96 14.92 -16.40
C TYR A 15 -9.81 16.14 -16.07
N VAL A 16 -10.18 16.25 -14.80
CA VAL A 16 -10.96 17.35 -14.25
C VAL A 16 -10.17 17.88 -13.08
N THR A 17 -9.99 19.21 -13.02
CA THR A 17 -9.25 19.87 -11.94
C THR A 17 -10.18 20.20 -10.77
N PRO A 18 -9.65 20.44 -9.56
CA PRO A 18 -10.45 20.90 -8.42
C PRO A 18 -11.24 22.20 -8.70
N LYS A 19 -10.76 23.04 -9.62
CA LYS A 19 -11.39 24.30 -10.01
C LYS A 19 -12.38 24.19 -11.17
N GLU A 20 -12.73 22.98 -11.59
CA GLU A 20 -13.77 22.79 -12.61
C GLU A 20 -15.06 23.52 -12.18
N HIS A 21 -15.61 24.33 -13.10
CA HIS A 21 -16.75 25.23 -12.87
C HIS A 21 -16.52 26.41 -11.90
N LEU A 22 -15.30 26.60 -11.36
CA LEU A 22 -14.98 27.67 -10.40
C LEU A 22 -14.00 28.70 -10.95
N GLY A 23 -13.08 28.31 -11.84
CA GLY A 23 -12.11 29.24 -12.43
C GLY A 23 -10.99 28.55 -13.20
N LEU A 24 -10.00 29.32 -13.62
CA LEU A 24 -8.81 28.77 -14.29
C LEU A 24 -7.92 28.03 -13.26
N PRO A 25 -7.40 26.84 -13.61
CA PRO A 25 -6.50 26.09 -12.75
C PRO A 25 -5.14 26.77 -12.64
N ASN A 26 -4.48 26.57 -11.49
CA ASN A 26 -3.06 26.84 -11.30
C ASN A 26 -2.26 25.52 -11.45
N PRO A 27 -0.91 25.57 -11.44
CA PRO A 27 -0.10 24.36 -11.63
C PRO A 27 -0.34 23.24 -10.61
N GLU A 28 -0.72 23.57 -9.37
CA GLU A 28 -1.04 22.55 -8.36
C GLU A 28 -2.41 21.91 -8.63
N ASP A 29 -3.42 22.70 -9.03
CA ASP A 29 -4.73 22.19 -9.44
C ASP A 29 -4.60 21.21 -10.64
N GLU A 30 -3.68 21.52 -11.57
CA GLU A 30 -3.36 20.65 -12.70
C GLU A 30 -2.68 19.35 -12.23
N ARG A 31 -1.68 19.44 -11.35
CA ARG A 31 -0.99 18.27 -10.77
C ARG A 31 -1.97 17.35 -10.05
N GLU A 32 -2.83 17.90 -9.19
CA GLU A 32 -3.85 17.13 -8.46
C GLU A 32 -4.81 16.41 -9.41
N GLY A 33 -5.32 17.12 -10.42
CA GLY A 33 -6.19 16.54 -11.44
C GLY A 33 -5.52 15.40 -12.21
N LEU A 34 -4.25 15.58 -12.61
CA LEU A 34 -3.47 14.56 -13.31
C LEU A 34 -3.22 13.32 -12.44
N ILE A 35 -2.84 13.49 -11.18
CA ILE A 35 -2.59 12.36 -10.26
C ILE A 35 -3.90 11.63 -9.97
N ALA A 36 -5.00 12.33 -9.71
CA ALA A 36 -6.32 11.73 -9.48
C ALA A 36 -6.77 10.85 -10.66
N TYR A 37 -6.54 11.32 -11.89
CA TYR A 37 -6.90 10.57 -13.09
C TYR A 37 -5.94 9.42 -13.39
N LYS A 38 -4.65 9.53 -13.05
CA LYS A 38 -3.73 8.40 -13.08
C LYS A 38 -4.17 7.29 -12.13
N ILE A 39 -4.63 7.64 -10.91
CA ILE A 39 -5.19 6.67 -9.96
C ILE A 39 -6.44 6.00 -10.54
N ALA A 40 -7.36 6.78 -11.10
CA ALA A 40 -8.58 6.25 -11.71
C ALA A 40 -8.29 5.30 -12.89
N ALA A 41 -7.34 5.67 -13.76
CA ALA A 41 -6.92 4.83 -14.88
C ALA A 41 -6.28 3.53 -14.40
N HIS A 42 -5.37 3.60 -13.43
CA HIS A 42 -4.72 2.42 -12.84
C HIS A 42 -5.73 1.46 -12.18
N ALA A 43 -6.68 2.00 -11.41
CA ALA A 43 -7.75 1.22 -10.80
C ALA A 43 -8.62 0.52 -11.86
N ALA A 44 -8.94 1.22 -12.95
CA ALA A 44 -9.66 0.64 -14.08
C ALA A 44 -8.84 -0.46 -14.78
N GLU A 45 -7.53 -0.28 -14.96
CA GLU A 45 -6.65 -1.30 -15.55
C GLU A 45 -6.61 -2.58 -14.71
N ILE A 46 -6.50 -2.45 -13.39
CA ILE A 46 -6.56 -3.59 -12.46
C ILE A 46 -7.91 -4.31 -12.56
N ALA A 47 -9.01 -3.56 -12.50
CA ALA A 47 -10.37 -4.12 -12.51
C ALA A 47 -10.72 -4.85 -13.82
N ARG A 48 -10.08 -4.48 -14.93
CA ARG A 48 -10.35 -5.08 -16.25
C ARG A 48 -9.64 -6.41 -16.48
N TYR A 49 -8.76 -6.86 -15.57
CA TYR A 49 -7.94 -8.08 -15.65
C TYR A 49 -7.87 -8.67 -17.07
N ARG A 50 -6.92 -8.22 -17.90
CA ARG A 50 -6.79 -8.71 -19.29
C ARG A 50 -5.96 -10.00 -19.32
N PRO A 51 -6.55 -11.20 -19.44
CA PRO A 51 -5.78 -12.44 -19.54
C PRO A 51 -5.20 -12.51 -20.95
N GLY A 52 -3.88 -12.66 -21.08
CA GLY A 52 -3.22 -12.82 -22.39
C GLY A 52 -2.86 -11.52 -23.12
N ALA A 53 -2.81 -10.38 -22.43
CA ALA A 53 -2.14 -9.21 -22.98
C ALA A 53 -0.63 -9.50 -23.10
N LEU A 54 -0.21 -10.09 -24.22
CA LEU A 54 1.16 -10.25 -24.70
C LEU A 54 1.88 -8.90 -24.95
N VAL A 55 1.32 -7.80 -24.45
CA VAL A 55 1.91 -6.47 -24.46
C VAL A 55 2.04 -6.06 -22.99
N HIS A 56 3.29 -6.05 -22.53
CA HIS A 56 3.83 -5.84 -21.18
C HIS A 56 3.22 -4.69 -20.32
N TRP A 57 2.30 -3.88 -20.85
CA TRP A 57 1.68 -2.75 -20.14
C TRP A 57 0.51 -3.15 -19.22
N CYS A 58 -0.39 -4.08 -19.63
CA CYS A 58 -1.61 -4.40 -18.86
C CYS A 58 -1.37 -5.29 -17.63
N THR A 59 -0.25 -6.02 -17.57
CA THR A 59 0.20 -6.76 -16.37
C THR A 59 0.96 -5.87 -15.38
N GLY A 60 1.50 -4.74 -15.86
CA GLY A 60 2.34 -3.85 -15.07
C GLY A 60 1.60 -3.12 -13.96
N ALA A 61 0.29 -2.87 -14.10
CA ALA A 61 -0.50 -2.18 -13.08
C ALA A 61 -0.57 -3.01 -11.77
N ARG A 62 -0.95 -4.28 -11.86
CA ARG A 62 -0.95 -5.16 -10.67
C ARG A 62 0.45 -5.44 -10.15
N GLU A 63 1.43 -5.61 -11.04
CA GLU A 63 2.82 -5.81 -10.64
C GLU A 63 3.39 -4.61 -9.86
N ARG A 64 3.04 -3.38 -10.25
CA ARG A 64 3.40 -2.17 -9.51
C ARG A 64 2.81 -2.19 -8.09
N ASP A 65 1.53 -2.55 -7.96
CA ASP A 65 0.87 -2.63 -6.65
C ASP A 65 1.49 -3.72 -5.78
N ASP A 66 1.85 -4.86 -6.36
CA ASP A 66 2.55 -5.94 -5.66
C ASP A 66 3.95 -5.51 -5.21
N LYS A 67 4.71 -4.78 -6.06
CA LYS A 67 6.03 -4.24 -5.70
C LYS A 67 5.92 -3.19 -4.59
N LEU A 68 4.95 -2.27 -4.69
CA LEU A 68 4.67 -1.27 -3.67
C LEU A 68 4.28 -1.93 -2.34
N SER A 69 3.42 -2.94 -2.38
CA SER A 69 2.95 -3.68 -1.21
C SER A 69 4.09 -4.46 -0.55
N ARG A 70 4.97 -5.09 -1.34
CA ARG A 70 6.17 -5.77 -0.84
C ARG A 70 7.16 -4.78 -0.21
N ALA A 71 7.38 -3.62 -0.82
CA ALA A 71 8.22 -2.58 -0.24
C ALA A 71 7.67 -2.08 1.11
N ARG A 72 6.34 -1.85 1.18
CA ARG A 72 5.65 -1.46 2.42
C ARG A 72 5.78 -2.53 3.51
N TYR A 73 5.62 -3.81 3.14
CA TYR A 73 5.76 -4.93 4.08
C TYR A 73 7.20 -5.10 4.60
N ASN A 74 8.19 -4.83 3.76
CA ASN A 74 9.61 -4.92 4.10
C ASN A 74 10.18 -3.65 4.75
N PHE A 75 9.36 -2.61 4.98
CA PHE A 75 9.77 -1.32 5.56
C PHE A 75 10.88 -0.63 4.77
N ASP A 76 10.87 -0.78 3.45
CA ASP A 76 11.76 -0.05 2.55
C ASP A 76 11.03 1.19 2.06
N CYS A 77 11.05 2.28 2.85
CA CYS A 77 10.34 3.51 2.52
C CYS A 77 10.86 4.14 1.22
N ASN A 78 12.17 4.06 0.97
CA ASN A 78 12.77 4.59 -0.26
C ASN A 78 12.21 3.89 -1.50
N LYS A 79 12.19 2.55 -1.52
CA LYS A 79 11.54 1.80 -2.61
C LYS A 79 10.04 2.04 -2.68
N GLN A 80 9.38 2.22 -1.53
CA GLN A 80 7.97 2.55 -1.51
C GLN A 80 7.70 3.89 -2.21
N PHE A 81 8.55 4.90 -1.99
CA PHE A 81 8.46 6.20 -2.66
C PHE A 81 8.66 6.11 -4.17
N GLU A 82 9.60 5.29 -4.64
CA GLU A 82 9.84 5.06 -6.07
C GLU A 82 8.62 4.49 -6.81
N PHE A 83 7.80 3.67 -6.13
CA PHE A 83 6.60 3.07 -6.73
C PHE A 83 5.34 3.93 -6.60
N PHE A 84 5.36 5.03 -5.84
CA PHE A 84 4.23 5.95 -5.77
C PHE A 84 4.07 6.74 -7.08
N LEU A 85 2.83 7.15 -7.37
CA LEU A 85 2.51 8.00 -8.53
C LEU A 85 3.08 9.41 -8.39
N ASP A 86 3.30 9.86 -7.15
CA ASP A 86 3.94 11.12 -6.81
C ASP A 86 4.96 10.88 -5.67
N PRO A 87 6.22 10.55 -6.02
CA PRO A 87 7.27 10.27 -5.04
C PRO A 87 7.62 11.48 -4.16
N GLY A 88 7.52 12.69 -4.71
CA GLY A 88 7.86 13.93 -4.02
C GLY A 88 6.90 14.18 -2.86
N LEU A 89 5.60 14.15 -3.15
CA LEU A 89 4.56 14.34 -2.13
C LEU A 89 4.58 13.23 -1.07
N ALA A 90 4.81 11.98 -1.49
CA ALA A 90 4.87 10.85 -0.56
C ALA A 90 6.03 10.98 0.43
N LYS A 91 7.19 11.49 -0.03
CA LYS A 91 8.34 11.74 0.82
C LYS A 91 8.09 12.92 1.76
N GLU A 92 7.51 14.01 1.26
CA GLU A 92 7.13 15.17 2.06
C GLU A 92 6.24 14.76 3.24
N TYR A 93 5.14 14.04 2.99
CA TYR A 93 4.22 13.61 4.03
C TYR A 93 4.82 12.63 5.06
N HIS A 94 5.79 11.81 4.65
CA HIS A 94 6.51 10.95 5.58
C HIS A 94 7.45 11.78 6.46
N ASP A 95 8.26 12.62 5.82
CA ASP A 95 9.32 13.39 6.46
C ASP A 95 8.75 14.53 7.33
N ASP A 96 7.49 14.95 7.13
CA ASP A 96 6.76 15.90 7.99
C ASP A 96 6.73 15.48 9.47
N THR A 97 6.69 14.17 9.73
CA THR A 97 6.65 13.63 11.10
C THR A 97 7.93 12.88 11.48
N LEU A 98 8.64 12.31 10.51
CA LEU A 98 9.82 11.47 10.72
C LEU A 98 10.93 11.84 9.71
N PRO A 99 11.56 13.02 9.84
CA PRO A 99 12.49 13.56 8.83
C PRO A 99 13.85 12.85 8.77
N ALA A 100 14.26 12.17 9.84
CA ALA A 100 15.57 11.54 9.89
C ALA A 100 15.62 10.27 9.02
N ASP A 101 16.70 10.10 8.25
CA ASP A 101 16.83 8.98 7.30
C ASP A 101 16.76 7.60 7.97
N ILE A 102 17.07 7.50 9.26
CA ILE A 102 16.89 6.27 10.05
C ILE A 102 15.45 5.75 10.02
N TYR A 103 14.46 6.63 9.90
CA TYR A 103 13.05 6.25 9.89
C TYR A 103 12.60 5.66 8.55
N LYS A 104 13.39 5.81 7.50
CA LYS A 104 13.11 5.21 6.17
C LYS A 104 13.39 3.71 6.13
N HIS A 105 14.02 3.19 7.18
CA HIS A 105 14.25 1.76 7.42
C HIS A 105 13.60 1.29 8.73
N ALA A 106 12.83 2.16 9.40
CA ALA A 106 12.19 1.81 10.65
C ALA A 106 10.97 0.91 10.41
N GLU A 107 10.81 -0.10 11.26
CA GLU A 107 9.68 -1.03 11.19
C GLU A 107 8.36 -0.44 11.74
N PHE A 108 8.13 0.86 11.58
CA PHE A 108 6.92 1.56 11.98
C PHE A 108 6.82 2.92 11.29
N CYS A 109 5.59 3.44 11.17
CA CYS A 109 5.33 4.83 10.81
C CYS A 109 4.73 5.60 12.01
N SER A 110 4.65 6.92 11.88
CA SER A 110 4.09 7.82 12.90
C SER A 110 2.64 7.52 13.26
N MET A 111 1.87 6.87 12.37
CA MET A 111 0.47 6.52 12.64
C MET A 111 0.26 5.49 13.75
N CYS A 112 1.12 4.46 13.84
CA CYS A 112 0.96 3.37 14.83
C CYS A 112 2.06 3.37 15.90
N GLY A 113 3.18 4.04 15.61
CA GLY A 113 4.36 4.02 16.47
C GLY A 113 5.00 2.63 16.60
N PRO A 114 6.09 2.54 17.37
CA PRO A 114 6.95 1.35 17.41
C PRO A 114 6.33 0.13 18.11
N LYS A 115 5.30 0.32 18.94
CA LYS A 115 4.73 -0.74 19.81
C LYS A 115 3.47 -1.40 19.25
N HIS A 116 2.72 -0.74 18.38
CA HIS A 116 1.37 -1.18 17.99
C HIS A 116 1.24 -1.42 16.48
N TYR A 117 2.35 -1.74 15.80
CA TYR A 117 2.32 -1.93 14.35
C TYR A 117 1.97 -3.38 13.97
N PRO A 118 0.83 -3.62 13.27
CA PRO A 118 0.32 -4.97 13.03
C PRO A 118 1.20 -5.81 12.10
N MET A 119 1.94 -5.21 11.16
CA MET A 119 2.82 -6.02 10.27
C MET A 119 4.15 -6.41 10.90
N LYS A 120 4.50 -5.86 12.08
CA LYS A 120 5.69 -6.26 12.85
C LYS A 120 5.45 -7.58 13.58
N THR A 121 4.21 -7.86 13.95
CA THR A 121 3.78 -9.13 14.54
C THR A 121 3.67 -10.21 13.46
N LYS A 122 4.77 -10.49 12.75
CA LYS A 122 4.85 -11.62 11.81
C LYS A 122 4.63 -12.90 12.61
N ILE A 123 3.54 -13.62 12.35
CA ILE A 123 3.38 -14.99 12.82
C ILE A 123 4.18 -15.83 11.83
N MET A 124 5.30 -16.37 12.27
CA MET A 124 6.16 -17.24 11.47
C MET A 124 5.69 -18.68 11.58
N ASP A 125 6.09 -19.55 10.65
CA ASP A 125 5.74 -20.99 10.71
C ASP A 125 6.20 -21.65 12.02
N GLN A 126 7.29 -21.14 12.61
CA GLN A 126 7.79 -21.55 13.92
C GLN A 126 6.85 -21.13 15.07
N ASP A 127 6.22 -19.96 14.96
CA ASP A 127 5.21 -19.51 15.93
C ASP A 127 3.95 -20.38 15.85
N LEU A 128 3.58 -20.85 14.65
CA LEU A 128 2.48 -21.79 14.43
C LEU A 128 2.79 -23.19 14.98
N ALA A 129 3.99 -23.71 14.74
CA ALA A 129 4.44 -24.98 15.29
C ALA A 129 4.47 -24.95 16.83
N GLY A 130 4.94 -23.85 17.42
CA GLY A 130 4.88 -23.62 18.87
C GLY A 130 3.44 -23.56 19.39
N LEU A 131 2.52 -22.94 18.65
CA LEU A 131 1.09 -22.95 18.96
C LEU A 131 0.47 -24.35 18.89
N GLU A 132 0.83 -25.17 17.89
CA GLU A 132 0.38 -26.55 17.76
C GLU A 132 0.85 -27.43 18.93
N ASP A 133 2.09 -27.24 19.38
CA ASP A 133 2.63 -27.99 20.53
C ASP A 133 1.97 -27.56 21.85
N VAL A 134 1.63 -26.27 22.00
CA VAL A 134 0.82 -25.79 23.13
C VAL A 134 -0.60 -26.35 23.08
N LEU A 135 -1.22 -26.42 21.90
CA LEU A 135 -2.56 -26.99 21.73
C LEU A 135 -2.61 -28.50 22.05
N LYS A 136 -1.55 -29.24 21.71
CA LYS A 136 -1.41 -30.67 22.04
C LYS A 136 -1.21 -30.90 23.54
N THR A 137 -0.57 -29.97 24.25
CA THR A 137 -0.22 -30.14 25.67
C THR A 137 -1.29 -29.62 26.64
N LYS A 138 -2.08 -28.62 26.26
CA LYS A 138 -3.08 -27.98 27.15
C LYS A 138 -4.54 -28.26 26.85
N GLY A 139 -4.85 -29.09 25.85
CA GLY A 139 -6.22 -29.55 25.61
C GLY A 139 -7.17 -28.45 25.13
N GLY A 140 -7.24 -28.26 23.80
CA GLY A 140 -8.31 -27.51 23.14
C GLY A 140 -8.36 -25.99 23.40
N ALA A 141 -8.98 -25.25 22.49
CA ALA A 141 -9.00 -23.79 22.51
C ALA A 141 -9.76 -23.17 23.70
N SER A 142 -10.51 -23.95 24.47
CA SER A 142 -11.35 -23.49 25.58
C SER A 142 -10.59 -23.18 26.87
N GLU A 143 -9.34 -23.64 27.03
CA GLU A 143 -8.53 -23.45 28.26
C GLU A 143 -7.39 -22.41 28.10
N LEU A 144 -7.30 -21.73 26.95
CA LEU A 144 -6.22 -20.79 26.67
C LEU A 144 -6.54 -19.38 27.20
N ALA A 145 -6.07 -19.06 28.41
CA ALA A 145 -5.85 -17.67 28.82
C ALA A 145 -4.64 -17.09 28.07
N SER A 146 -4.73 -15.80 27.70
CA SER A 146 -3.79 -15.02 26.88
C SER A 146 -2.35 -15.56 26.84
N VAL A 147 -2.03 -16.35 25.82
CA VAL A 147 -0.67 -16.82 25.57
C VAL A 147 0.12 -15.62 25.05
N LYS A 148 0.99 -15.06 25.89
CA LYS A 148 2.06 -14.19 25.41
C LYS A 148 3.10 -15.09 24.77
N LEU A 149 3.13 -15.09 23.43
CA LEU A 149 4.31 -15.56 22.71
C LEU A 149 5.43 -14.57 23.02
N ASP A 150 6.26 -14.90 24.00
CA ASP A 150 7.45 -14.14 24.31
C ASP A 150 8.41 -14.29 23.13
N LYS A 151 8.39 -13.28 22.25
CA LYS A 151 9.41 -13.08 21.22
C LYS A 151 10.69 -12.59 21.90
N LEU A 152 11.36 -13.49 22.62
CA LEU A 152 12.76 -13.34 22.99
C LEU A 152 13.60 -13.80 21.80
N ASN A 153 13.78 -12.86 20.87
CA ASN A 153 14.93 -12.63 19.98
C ASN A 153 14.49 -11.73 18.82
#